data_AF-A0A6G7V9P5-F1
#
_entry.id   AF-A0A6G7V9P5-F1
#
_cell.length_a   1.000
_cell.length_b   1.000
_cell.length_c   1.000
_cell.angle_alpha   90.00
_cell.angle_beta   90.00
_cell.angle_gamma   90.00
#
_symmetry.space_group_name_H-M   'P 1'
#
loop_
_entity.id
_entity.type
_entity.pdbx_description
1 polymer ?
#
loop_
_entity_poly.entity_id
_entity_poly.type
_entity_poly.pdbx_seq_one_letter_code
_entity_poly.pdbx_strand_id
1 'polypeptide(L)'
;MAAVAAALLAGLFLILGASTAGETGKGTAVLLRALPAQTDLVQQEQAEVQADPTGFLVRAGEVILETDLLAAFMPGNLQSPAAAALRTPTRPQILALEFFPDAYIEVEVTSEDRADPQTLALYGRVPGVELATLTLTLTPESYFITFTDPHSTAMYRVVGANQSGEGRVIEYDLSKRPPVFEAAPLIPPVR
;
A
#
# COMPACT_ATOMS: atom_id res chain seq x y z
N MET A 1 -22.19 -48.34 42.44
CA MET A 1 -20.77 -48.58 42.79
C MET A 1 -19.94 -48.42 41.52
N ALA A 2 -18.92 -47.55 41.58
CA ALA A 2 -17.81 -47.28 40.62
C ALA A 2 -18.18 -46.93 39.15
N ALA A 3 -17.97 -45.74 38.58
CA ALA A 3 -16.84 -44.78 38.52
C ALA A 3 -15.66 -45.21 37.62
N VAL A 4 -15.06 -44.19 36.96
CA VAL A 4 -13.83 -44.14 36.10
C VAL A 4 -14.17 -44.09 34.59
N ALA A 5 -14.16 -42.97 33.83
CA ALA A 5 -13.24 -41.82 33.63
C ALA A 5 -11.98 -42.13 32.78
N ALA A 6 -11.59 -41.14 31.95
CA ALA A 6 -10.39 -41.01 31.07
C ALA A 6 -10.63 -41.35 29.58
N ALA A 7 -10.17 -40.58 28.58
CA ALA A 7 -9.24 -39.45 28.56
C ALA A 7 -9.49 -38.52 27.35
N LEU A 8 -9.33 -37.21 27.58
CA LEU A 8 -9.01 -36.19 26.60
C LEU A 8 -7.63 -36.46 26.00
N LEU A 9 -7.43 -36.16 24.71
CA LEU A 9 -6.11 -35.74 24.22
C LEU A 9 -6.23 -34.62 23.20
N ALA A 10 -5.64 -33.49 23.59
CA ALA A 10 -5.57 -32.24 22.88
C ALA A 10 -4.57 -32.32 21.71
N GLY A 11 -4.92 -31.71 20.58
CA GLY A 11 -4.00 -31.41 19.48
C GLY A 11 -3.88 -29.90 19.30
N LEU A 12 -3.12 -29.25 20.18
CA LEU A 12 -2.76 -27.83 20.07
C LEU A 12 -1.55 -27.73 19.12
N PHE A 13 -1.78 -27.30 17.87
CA PHE A 13 -0.71 -26.93 16.95
C PHE A 13 -0.10 -25.58 17.38
N LEU A 14 0.97 -25.65 18.17
CA LEU A 14 1.87 -24.52 18.42
C LEU A 14 2.80 -24.38 17.21
N ILE A 15 2.52 -23.44 16.32
CA ILE A 15 3.48 -22.98 15.32
C ILE A 15 4.46 -22.05 16.05
N LEU A 16 5.59 -22.61 16.51
CA LEU A 16 6.78 -21.82 16.84
C LEU A 16 7.42 -21.39 15.52
N GLY A 17 7.13 -20.17 15.08
CA GLY A 17 7.95 -19.48 14.09
C GLY A 17 9.26 -19.06 14.74
N ALA A 18 10.33 -19.78 14.44
CA ALA A 18 11.69 -19.38 14.78
C ALA A 18 12.06 -18.13 13.96
N SER A 19 12.16 -16.98 14.61
CA SER A 19 12.76 -15.78 14.02
C SER A 19 14.29 -15.92 14.10
N THR A 20 14.92 -16.20 12.97
CA THR A 20 16.38 -16.11 12.83
C THR A 20 16.80 -14.65 12.87
N ALA A 21 17.60 -14.31 13.88
CA ALA A 21 18.34 -13.08 13.97
C ALA A 21 19.47 -13.03 12.93
N GLY A 22 19.78 -11.85 12.40
CA GLY A 22 21.12 -11.54 11.91
C GLY A 22 21.26 -10.98 10.49
N GLU A 23 20.55 -9.90 10.17
CA GLU A 23 21.13 -8.89 9.29
C GLU A 23 21.01 -7.55 9.99
N THR A 24 22.05 -6.72 9.92
CA THR A 24 21.95 -5.28 10.18
C THR A 24 21.16 -4.67 9.01
N GLY A 25 19.93 -5.15 8.82
CA GLY A 25 19.08 -4.87 7.70
C GLY A 25 18.56 -3.46 7.84
N LYS A 26 18.59 -2.71 6.75
CA LYS A 26 17.71 -1.55 6.59
C LYS A 26 16.33 -1.96 7.10
N GLY A 27 15.80 -1.26 8.10
CA GLY A 27 14.52 -1.64 8.71
C GLY A 27 13.44 -1.67 7.64
N THR A 28 12.98 -2.88 7.28
CA THR A 28 11.82 -3.08 6.40
C THR A 28 10.56 -2.97 7.25
N ALA A 29 9.66 -2.08 6.85
CA ALA A 29 8.35 -1.97 7.47
C ALA A 29 7.28 -2.34 6.45
N VAL A 30 6.38 -3.25 6.83
CA VAL A 30 5.22 -3.61 6.01
C VAL A 30 4.24 -2.45 6.07
N LEU A 31 4.12 -1.72 4.95
CA LEU A 31 3.29 -0.54 4.85
C LEU A 31 1.90 -0.88 4.34
N LEU A 32 1.78 -1.79 3.38
CA LEU A 32 0.50 -2.13 2.76
C LEU A 32 0.33 -3.65 2.77
N ARG A 33 -0.84 -4.14 3.17
CA ARG A 33 -1.19 -5.57 3.15
C ARG A 33 -2.46 -5.82 2.36
N ALA A 34 -2.47 -6.87 1.56
CA ALA A 34 -3.67 -7.31 0.85
C ALA A 34 -4.64 -7.99 1.82
N LEU A 35 -5.94 -7.76 1.64
CA LEU A 35 -7.00 -8.41 2.40
C LEU A 35 -7.66 -9.52 1.57
N PRO A 36 -7.90 -10.70 2.16
CA PRO A 36 -8.51 -11.82 1.44
C PRO A 36 -10.04 -11.69 1.30
N ALA A 37 -10.68 -10.85 2.12
CA ALA A 37 -12.12 -10.59 2.06
C ALA A 37 -12.38 -9.40 1.14
N GLN A 38 -13.45 -9.46 0.36
CA GLN A 38 -13.90 -8.36 -0.50
C GLN A 38 -15.23 -7.82 0.01
N THR A 39 -15.26 -6.52 0.31
CA THR A 39 -16.48 -5.76 0.58
C THR A 39 -17.27 -5.53 -0.71
N ASP A 40 -18.53 -5.11 -0.53
CA ASP A 40 -19.43 -4.77 -1.63
C ASP A 40 -18.86 -3.71 -2.58
N LEU A 41 -18.03 -2.78 -2.07
CA LEU A 41 -17.39 -1.74 -2.88
C LEU A 41 -16.34 -2.32 -3.84
N VAL A 42 -15.50 -3.25 -3.36
CA VAL A 42 -14.53 -3.91 -4.23
C VAL A 42 -15.20 -4.88 -5.19
N GLN A 43 -16.32 -5.50 -4.82
CA GLN A 43 -17.10 -6.30 -5.76
C GLN A 43 -17.66 -5.46 -6.92
N GLN A 44 -18.11 -4.22 -6.63
CA GLN A 44 -18.54 -3.29 -7.67
C GLN A 44 -17.37 -2.89 -8.59
N GLU A 45 -16.23 -2.49 -8.04
CA GLU A 45 -15.03 -2.18 -8.83
C GLU A 45 -14.56 -3.41 -9.65
N GLN A 46 -14.63 -4.61 -9.08
CA GLN A 46 -14.30 -5.85 -9.77
C GLN A 46 -15.26 -6.16 -10.92
N ALA A 47 -16.54 -5.78 -10.81
CA ALA A 47 -17.50 -5.89 -11.90
C ALA A 47 -17.19 -4.89 -13.02
N GLU A 48 -16.76 -3.67 -12.68
CA GLU A 48 -16.29 -2.68 -13.67
C GLU A 48 -15.04 -3.17 -14.41
N VAL A 49 -14.08 -3.74 -13.66
CA VAL A 49 -12.89 -4.39 -14.24
C VAL A 49 -13.29 -5.49 -15.23
N GLN A 50 -14.25 -6.35 -14.87
CA GLN A 50 -14.71 -7.42 -15.76
C GLN A 50 -15.47 -6.90 -16.98
N ALA A 51 -16.07 -5.71 -16.88
CA ALA A 51 -16.78 -5.08 -17.97
C ALA A 51 -15.85 -4.31 -18.94
N ASP A 52 -14.58 -4.08 -18.59
CA ASP A 52 -13.62 -3.37 -19.43
C ASP A 52 -13.27 -4.18 -20.70
N PRO A 53 -13.69 -3.74 -21.90
CA PRO A 53 -13.41 -4.47 -23.14
C PRO A 53 -11.95 -4.34 -23.60
N THR A 54 -11.19 -3.40 -23.02
CA THR A 54 -9.80 -3.15 -23.42
C THR A 54 -8.82 -4.10 -22.71
N GLY A 55 -9.23 -4.65 -21.56
CA GLY A 55 -8.34 -5.39 -20.66
C GLY A 55 -7.28 -4.50 -20.01
N PHE A 56 -7.49 -3.19 -19.99
CA PHE A 56 -6.63 -2.22 -19.30
C PHE A 56 -6.78 -2.35 -17.79
N LEU A 57 -7.99 -2.63 -17.30
CA LEU A 57 -8.26 -3.00 -15.91
C LEU A 57 -8.10 -4.51 -15.76
N VAL A 58 -7.24 -4.95 -14.83
CA VAL A 58 -6.92 -6.38 -14.66
C VAL A 58 -7.71 -6.99 -13.50
N ARG A 59 -7.63 -6.40 -12.31
CA ARG A 59 -8.32 -6.85 -11.10
C ARG A 59 -8.43 -5.73 -10.07
N ALA A 60 -9.44 -5.85 -9.20
CA ALA A 60 -9.61 -5.01 -8.03
C ALA A 60 -9.40 -5.84 -6.75
N GLY A 61 -8.93 -5.18 -5.69
CA GLY A 61 -8.65 -5.83 -4.41
C GLY A 61 -8.76 -4.87 -3.24
N GLU A 62 -8.69 -5.43 -2.04
CA GLU A 62 -8.67 -4.67 -0.79
C GLU A 62 -7.30 -4.70 -0.15
N VAL A 63 -6.98 -3.61 0.52
CA VAL A 63 -5.72 -3.45 1.24
C VAL A 63 -5.93 -2.72 2.56
N ILE A 64 -5.02 -2.93 3.49
CA ILE A 64 -4.90 -2.18 4.73
C ILE A 64 -3.53 -1.48 4.78
N LEU A 65 -3.54 -0.19 5.12
CA LEU A 65 -2.38 0.66 5.27
C LEU A 65 -1.93 0.75 6.74
N GLU A 66 -0.63 0.56 6.89
CA GLU A 66 0.27 0.89 8.00
C GLU A 66 0.23 2.32 8.53
N THR A 67 -0.91 2.86 8.92
CA THR A 67 -1.04 4.29 9.28
C THR A 67 -0.16 4.68 10.48
N ASP A 68 0.05 3.77 11.44
CA ASP A 68 0.95 4.00 12.59
C ASP A 68 2.41 4.21 12.19
N LEU A 69 2.85 3.56 11.10
CA LEU A 69 4.20 3.77 10.55
C LEU A 69 4.34 5.17 9.94
N LEU A 70 3.22 5.71 9.46
CA LEU A 70 3.13 7.01 8.82
C LEU A 70 2.83 8.14 9.82
N ALA A 71 2.38 7.82 11.04
CA ALA A 71 2.18 8.80 12.11
C ALA A 71 3.47 9.55 12.47
N ALA A 72 4.63 8.90 12.31
CA ALA A 72 5.94 9.54 12.47
C ALA A 72 6.19 10.68 11.45
N PHE A 73 5.41 10.70 10.36
CA PHE A 73 5.50 11.66 9.28
C PHE A 73 4.31 12.67 9.29
N MET A 74 3.46 12.71 10.31
CA MET A 74 2.35 13.69 10.37
C MET A 74 2.58 14.69 11.52
N PRO A 75 2.64 16.01 11.27
CA PRO A 75 2.77 17.01 12.33
C PRO A 75 1.43 17.17 13.04
N GLY A 76 1.42 16.89 14.34
CA GLY A 76 0.21 16.96 15.18
C GLY A 76 0.09 15.81 16.18
N ASN A 77 0.71 14.66 15.90
CA ASN A 77 0.75 13.51 16.83
C ASN A 77 1.86 13.60 17.89
N LEU A 78 2.48 14.76 18.05
CA LEU A 78 3.42 15.05 19.15
C LEU A 78 2.66 15.45 20.41
N GLN A 79 1.80 14.57 20.93
CA GLN A 79 1.24 14.72 22.28
C GLN A 79 2.31 14.33 23.31
N SER A 80 3.38 15.13 23.40
CA SER A 80 4.21 15.38 24.59
C SER A 80 5.67 15.68 24.18
N PRO A 81 6.23 16.84 24.54
CA PRO A 81 7.66 17.13 24.34
C PRO A 81 8.58 16.16 25.09
N ALA A 82 8.07 15.43 26.10
CA ALA A 82 8.83 14.37 26.78
C ALA A 82 8.90 13.06 25.98
N ALA A 83 7.96 12.81 25.05
CA ALA A 83 7.97 11.64 24.17
C ALA A 83 8.81 11.87 22.89
N ALA A 84 8.97 13.14 22.48
CA ALA A 84 9.78 13.54 21.33
C ALA A 84 11.29 13.32 21.53
N ALA A 85 11.78 13.34 22.78
CA ALA A 85 13.20 13.15 23.10
C ALA A 85 13.64 11.67 23.15
N LEU A 86 12.69 10.72 23.14
CA LEU A 86 12.95 9.27 23.30
C LEU A 86 12.66 8.45 22.04
N ARG A 87 12.22 9.09 20.96
CA ARG A 87 11.99 8.44 19.68
C ARG A 87 12.68 9.28 18.62
N THR A 88 13.93 8.98 18.32
CA THR A 88 14.37 9.12 16.93
C THR A 88 13.54 8.08 16.19
N PRO A 89 12.49 8.42 15.41
CA PRO A 89 11.86 7.40 14.59
C PRO A 89 12.96 6.89 13.66
N THR A 90 13.39 5.64 13.88
CA THR A 90 14.23 4.94 12.92
C THR A 90 13.36 4.79 11.69
N ARG A 91 13.45 5.76 10.78
CA ARG A 91 12.61 5.82 9.59
C ARG A 91 12.88 4.54 8.81
N PRO A 92 11.85 3.73 8.50
CA PRO A 92 12.07 2.56 7.68
C PRO A 92 12.61 3.04 6.33
N GLN A 93 13.79 2.53 5.97
CA GLN A 93 14.39 2.85 4.68
C GLN A 93 13.72 2.06 3.56
N ILE A 94 13.10 0.93 3.90
CA ILE A 94 12.41 0.04 2.98
C ILE A 94 10.96 -0.10 3.43
N LEU A 95 10.04 0.12 2.51
CA LEU A 95 8.60 -0.11 2.68
C LEU A 95 8.22 -1.34 1.89
N ALA A 96 7.59 -2.31 2.54
CA ALA A 96 7.03 -3.48 1.89
C ALA A 96 5.54 -3.24 1.57
N LEU A 97 5.16 -3.54 0.33
CA LEU A 97 3.83 -3.31 -0.24
C LEU A 97 3.30 -4.62 -0.80
N GLU A 98 2.20 -5.09 -0.26
CA GLU A 98 1.45 -6.22 -0.79
C GLU A 98 0.15 -5.69 -1.39
N PHE A 99 0.12 -5.56 -2.73
CA PHE A 99 -1.05 -5.08 -3.46
C PHE A 99 -2.09 -6.20 -3.59
N PHE A 100 -1.62 -7.42 -3.85
CA PHE A 100 -2.43 -8.64 -3.91
C PHE A 100 -1.63 -9.77 -3.25
N PRO A 101 -2.25 -10.92 -2.90
CA PRO A 101 -1.54 -12.05 -2.28
C PRO A 101 -0.36 -12.60 -3.10
N ASP A 102 -0.31 -12.30 -4.40
CA ASP A 102 0.74 -12.66 -5.35
C ASP A 102 1.58 -11.47 -5.85
N ALA A 103 1.32 -10.25 -5.37
CA ALA A 103 1.96 -9.01 -5.82
C ALA A 103 2.60 -8.26 -4.65
N TYR A 104 3.82 -8.66 -4.30
CA TYR A 104 4.63 -8.10 -3.22
C TYR A 104 5.83 -7.32 -3.76
N ILE A 105 6.04 -6.10 -3.25
CA ILE A 105 7.11 -5.20 -3.70
C ILE A 105 7.76 -4.51 -2.50
N GLU A 106 9.09 -4.49 -2.47
CA GLU A 106 9.85 -3.67 -1.53
C GLU A 106 10.40 -2.43 -2.22
N VAL A 107 10.22 -1.27 -1.59
CA VAL A 107 10.69 0.01 -2.13
C VAL A 107 11.53 0.76 -1.11
N GLU A 108 12.68 1.25 -1.55
CA GLU A 108 13.50 2.19 -0.80
C GLU A 108 12.90 3.59 -0.87
N VAL A 109 12.66 4.22 0.26
CA VAL A 109 12.21 5.63 0.31
C VAL A 109 13.38 6.53 -0.10
N THR A 110 13.18 7.31 -1.15
CA THR A 110 14.21 8.18 -1.74
C THR A 110 14.03 9.64 -1.37
N SER A 111 12.79 10.10 -1.27
CA SER A 111 12.49 11.47 -0.86
C SER A 111 11.13 11.57 -0.19
N GLU A 112 10.99 12.66 0.56
CA GLU A 112 9.78 13.11 1.24
C GLU A 112 9.53 14.55 0.80
N ASP A 113 8.27 14.87 0.49
CA ASP A 113 7.83 16.22 0.21
C ASP A 113 6.57 16.56 1.04
N ARG A 114 6.41 17.83 1.36
CA ARG A 114 5.27 18.37 2.11
C ARG A 114 4.78 19.62 1.43
N ALA A 115 3.71 19.48 0.68
CA ALA A 115 3.03 20.62 0.06
C ALA A 115 2.45 21.57 1.12
N ASP A 116 1.98 21.02 2.24
CA ASP A 116 1.44 21.75 3.38
C ASP A 116 1.61 20.93 4.68
N PRO A 117 1.29 21.46 5.88
CA PRO A 117 1.46 20.72 7.13
C PRO A 117 0.62 19.43 7.25
N GLN A 118 -0.49 19.30 6.55
CA GLN A 118 -1.39 18.16 6.62
C GLN A 118 -1.18 17.16 5.47
N THR A 119 -0.39 17.53 4.47
CA THR A 119 -0.12 16.68 3.29
C THR A 119 1.31 16.18 3.28
N LEU A 120 1.48 14.85 3.21
CA LEU A 120 2.77 14.17 3.07
C LEU A 120 2.83 13.45 1.73
N ALA A 121 3.91 13.63 0.98
CA ALA A 121 4.24 12.81 -0.17
C ALA A 121 5.54 12.03 0.11
N LEU A 122 5.52 10.71 -0.08
CA LEU A 122 6.72 9.87 -0.08
C LEU A 122 6.96 9.35 -1.50
N TYR A 123 8.23 9.35 -1.90
CA TYR A 123 8.68 8.81 -3.16
C TYR A 123 9.67 7.70 -2.92
N GLY A 124 9.48 6.58 -3.59
CA GLY A 124 10.34 5.41 -3.44
C GLY A 124 10.73 4.80 -4.78
N ARG A 125 11.77 3.96 -4.74
CA ARG A 125 12.24 3.17 -5.87
C ARG A 125 12.46 1.73 -5.47
N VAL A 126 12.32 0.80 -6.41
CA VAL A 126 12.71 -0.59 -6.18
C VAL A 126 14.24 -0.69 -6.20
N PRO A 127 14.89 -1.30 -5.18
CA PRO A 127 16.33 -1.46 -5.18
C PRO A 127 16.84 -2.16 -6.45
N GLY A 128 17.81 -1.54 -7.13
CA GLY A 128 18.38 -2.09 -8.37
C GLY A 128 17.55 -1.89 -9.64
N VAL A 129 16.40 -1.21 -9.57
CA VAL A 129 15.57 -0.87 -10.73
C VAL A 129 15.47 0.65 -10.86
N GLU A 130 16.08 1.22 -11.89
CA GLU A 130 16.24 2.68 -12.01
C GLU A 130 14.92 3.43 -12.20
N LEU A 131 13.93 2.81 -12.85
CA LEU A 131 12.72 3.49 -13.30
C LEU A 131 11.44 3.01 -12.61
N ALA A 132 11.52 2.03 -11.71
CA ALA A 132 10.38 1.60 -10.91
C ALA A 132 10.14 2.58 -9.76
N THR A 133 8.98 3.21 -9.74
CA THR A 133 8.67 4.31 -8.85
C THR A 133 7.42 4.04 -8.01
N LEU A 134 7.53 4.34 -6.72
CA LEU A 134 6.41 4.50 -5.81
C LEU A 134 6.16 6.00 -5.58
N THR A 135 4.90 6.40 -5.65
CA THR A 135 4.40 7.64 -5.06
C THR A 135 3.32 7.31 -4.05
N LEU A 136 3.45 7.83 -2.82
CA LEU A 136 2.47 7.73 -1.76
C LEU A 136 2.12 9.16 -1.32
N THR A 137 0.85 9.54 -1.39
CA THR A 137 0.35 10.81 -0.87
C THR A 137 -0.62 10.53 0.28
N LEU A 138 -0.43 11.21 1.40
CA LEU A 138 -1.29 11.16 2.57
C LEU A 138 -1.88 12.52 2.87
N THR A 139 -3.17 12.54 3.18
CA THR A 139 -3.91 13.63 3.81
C THR A 139 -4.52 13.14 5.13
N PRO A 140 -5.10 14.01 5.98
CA PRO A 140 -5.77 13.56 7.19
C PRO A 140 -6.95 12.60 6.94
N GLU A 141 -7.59 12.71 5.79
CA GLU A 141 -8.79 11.96 5.42
C GLU A 141 -8.47 10.73 4.58
N SER A 142 -7.48 10.84 3.68
CA SER A 142 -7.28 9.88 2.60
C SER A 142 -5.82 9.61 2.35
N TYR A 143 -5.55 8.50 1.67
CA TYR A 143 -4.25 8.22 1.11
C TYR A 143 -4.39 7.73 -0.33
N PHE A 144 -3.31 7.94 -1.08
CA PHE A 144 -3.20 7.60 -2.47
C PHE A 144 -1.85 6.96 -2.73
N ILE A 145 -1.83 5.78 -3.36
CA ILE A 145 -0.59 5.10 -3.74
C ILE A 145 -0.61 4.86 -5.24
N THR A 146 0.52 5.10 -5.89
CA THR A 146 0.78 4.63 -7.25
C THR A 146 2.12 3.93 -7.27
N PHE A 147 2.14 2.73 -7.82
CA PHE A 147 3.36 2.02 -8.18
C PHE A 147 3.40 1.81 -9.68
N THR A 148 4.54 2.06 -10.29
CA THR A 148 4.76 1.84 -11.73
C THR A 148 6.18 1.33 -11.94
N ASP A 149 6.31 0.28 -12.74
CA ASP A 149 7.59 -0.24 -13.22
C ASP A 149 7.52 -0.32 -14.75
N PRO A 150 8.35 0.43 -15.51
CA PRO A 150 8.32 0.41 -16.97
C PRO A 150 8.85 -0.89 -17.59
N HIS A 151 9.51 -1.76 -16.79
CA HIS A 151 9.88 -3.10 -17.23
C HIS A 151 8.75 -4.12 -17.04
N SER A 152 7.72 -3.75 -16.28
CA SER A 152 6.49 -4.50 -16.12
C SER A 152 5.37 -3.84 -16.93
N THR A 153 4.38 -4.65 -17.33
CA THR A 153 3.13 -4.08 -17.85
C THR A 153 2.19 -3.68 -16.72
N ALA A 154 2.45 -4.09 -15.47
CA ALA A 154 1.58 -3.81 -14.34
C ALA A 154 1.84 -2.43 -13.74
N MET A 155 0.75 -1.70 -13.48
CA MET A 155 0.70 -0.52 -12.63
C MET A 155 -0.34 -0.77 -11.53
N TYR A 156 -0.01 -0.40 -10.29
CA TYR A 156 -0.94 -0.50 -9.17
C TYR A 156 -1.35 0.89 -8.71
N ARG A 157 -2.64 1.09 -8.51
CA ARG A 157 -3.19 2.31 -7.91
C ARG A 157 -3.99 1.93 -6.68
N VAL A 158 -3.72 2.61 -5.57
CA VAL A 158 -4.44 2.41 -4.32
C VAL A 158 -5.09 3.72 -3.90
N VAL A 159 -6.34 3.65 -3.45
CA VAL A 159 -7.04 4.76 -2.81
C VAL A 159 -7.65 4.25 -1.51
N GLY A 160 -7.50 4.99 -0.42
CA GLY A 160 -8.10 4.59 0.84
C GLY A 160 -8.27 5.72 1.84
N ALA A 161 -8.83 5.38 2.99
CA ALA A 161 -9.07 6.29 4.10
C ALA A 161 -7.91 6.22 5.10
N ASN A 162 -7.31 7.37 5.42
CA ASN A 162 -6.16 7.40 6.31
C ASN A 162 -6.52 7.05 7.77
N GLN A 163 -7.77 7.30 8.19
CA GLN A 163 -8.19 7.05 9.57
C GLN A 163 -8.37 5.57 9.89
N SER A 164 -8.97 4.80 8.98
CA SER A 164 -9.13 3.35 9.14
C SER A 164 -7.95 2.57 8.59
N GLY A 165 -7.16 3.17 7.68
CA GLY A 165 -6.14 2.49 6.89
C GLY A 165 -6.73 1.63 5.77
N GLU A 166 -8.05 1.50 5.67
CA GLU A 166 -8.68 0.68 4.64
C GLU A 166 -8.57 1.35 3.28
N GLY A 167 -8.29 0.55 2.26
CA GLY A 167 -8.29 1.03 0.89
C GLY A 167 -8.50 -0.07 -0.13
N ARG A 168 -8.52 0.36 -1.37
CA ARG A 168 -8.78 -0.47 -2.54
C ARG A 168 -7.66 -0.30 -3.52
N VAL A 169 -7.29 -1.38 -4.16
CA VAL A 169 -6.25 -1.43 -5.18
C VAL A 169 -6.84 -1.86 -6.51
N ILE A 170 -6.37 -1.23 -7.58
CA ILE A 170 -6.64 -1.64 -8.95
C ILE A 170 -5.32 -1.90 -9.65
N GLU A 171 -5.22 -3.04 -10.32
CA GLU A 171 -4.13 -3.37 -11.23
C GLU A 171 -4.50 -2.97 -12.66
N TYR A 172 -3.55 -2.32 -13.34
CA TYR A 172 -3.68 -1.87 -14.72
C TYR A 172 -2.62 -2.54 -15.60
N ASP A 173 -3.03 -2.99 -16.80
CA ASP A 173 -2.12 -3.46 -17.85
C ASP A 173 -1.79 -2.30 -18.80
N LEU A 174 -0.60 -1.72 -18.64
CA LEU A 174 -0.11 -0.61 -19.44
C LEU A 174 0.09 -0.97 -20.92
N SER A 175 0.21 -2.26 -21.28
CA SER A 175 0.26 -2.71 -22.68
C SER A 175 -1.09 -2.59 -23.40
N LYS A 176 -2.18 -2.50 -22.64
CA LYS A 176 -3.56 -2.37 -23.12
C LYS A 176 -4.10 -0.95 -22.99
N ARG A 177 -3.24 0.02 -22.68
CA ARG A 177 -3.63 1.42 -22.51
C ARG A 177 -4.40 1.90 -23.76
N PRO A 178 -5.64 2.39 -23.60
CA PRO A 178 -6.42 2.85 -24.74
C PRO A 178 -5.77 4.08 -25.39
N PRO A 179 -5.96 4.28 -26.71
CA PRO A 179 -5.42 5.43 -27.41
C PRO A 179 -5.99 6.73 -26.84
N VAL A 180 -5.10 7.69 -26.53
CA VAL A 180 -5.50 9.04 -26.14
C VAL A 180 -5.77 9.84 -27.41
N PHE A 181 -7.02 10.24 -27.61
CA PHE A 181 -7.38 11.19 -28.68
C PHE A 181 -7.29 12.61 -28.13
N GLU A 182 -6.18 13.30 -28.39
CA GLU A 182 -6.08 14.72 -28.07
C GLU A 182 -6.92 15.51 -29.09
N ALA A 183 -8.01 16.13 -28.62
CA ALA A 183 -8.69 17.13 -29.42
C ALA A 183 -7.73 18.31 -29.65
N ALA A 184 -7.65 18.81 -30.88
CA ALA A 184 -6.86 19.99 -31.17
C ALA A 184 -7.29 21.15 -30.25
N PRO A 185 -6.35 21.93 -29.70
CA PRO A 185 -6.69 23.06 -28.85
C PRO A 185 -7.63 24.01 -29.61
N LEU A 186 -8.75 24.37 -28.98
CA LEU A 186 -9.67 25.36 -29.53
C LEU A 186 -8.95 26.71 -29.56
N ILE A 187 -8.60 27.21 -30.75
CA ILE A 187 -8.12 28.57 -30.91
C ILE A 187 -9.33 29.49 -30.71
N PRO A 188 -9.39 30.33 -29.66
CA PRO A 188 -10.49 31.27 -29.49
C PRO A 188 -10.50 32.27 -30.66
N PRO A 189 -11.68 32.67 -31.17
CA PRO A 189 -11.75 33.65 -32.26
C PRO A 189 -11.20 35.00 -31.80
N VAL A 190 -10.32 35.58 -32.62
CA VAL A 190 -9.82 36.95 -32.42
C VAL A 190 -11.00 37.90 -32.67
N ARG A 191 -11.35 38.73 -31.68
CA ARG A 191 -12.29 39.86 -31.85
C ARG A 191 -11.52 41.14 -32.11
#